data_AF-A0A9D3UTV8-F1
#
_entry.id   AF-A0A9D3UTV8-F1
#
_cell.length_a   1.000
_cell.length_b   1.000
_cell.length_c   1.000
_cell.angle_alpha   90.00
_cell.angle_beta   90.00
_cell.angle_gamma   90.00
#
_symmetry.space_group_name_H-M   'P 1'
#
loop_
_entity.id
_entity.type
_entity.pdbx_description
1 polymer ?
#
loop_
_entity_poly.entity_id
_entity_poly.type
_entity_poly.pdbx_seq_one_letter_code
_entity_poly.pdbx_strand_id
1 'polypeptide(L)'
;MGYLKFNVDGSSSGNPRRAGYGGILKGDTELRWKFLLSMNGKIIARDLAVETESMVIISWCFNPVLRQWRFAETFKIIDHCIILVQNVKIVYVCREVNNCAKTSKSSMLLA
;
A
#
# COMPACT_ATOMS: atom_id res chain seq x y z
N MET A 1 11.55 8.28 -16.99
CA MET A 1 10.57 7.24 -16.61
C MET A 1 10.48 7.22 -15.10
N GLY A 2 9.31 7.52 -14.53
CA GLY A 2 9.12 7.70 -13.09
C GLY A 2 8.17 6.66 -12.51
N TYR A 3 8.45 6.22 -11.29
CA TYR A 3 7.54 5.38 -10.52
C TYR A 3 6.28 6.17 -10.16
N LEU A 4 5.11 5.54 -10.28
CA LEU A 4 3.92 6.02 -9.62
C LEU A 4 4.09 5.80 -8.12
N LYS A 5 3.87 6.84 -7.30
CA LYS A 5 4.11 6.75 -5.86
C LYS A 5 2.77 6.54 -5.15
N PHE A 6 2.64 5.48 -4.38
CA PHE A 6 1.45 5.23 -3.57
C PHE A 6 1.82 5.26 -2.10
N ASN A 7 1.43 6.35 -1.44
CA ASN A 7 1.76 6.58 -0.06
C ASN A 7 0.66 6.02 0.84
N VAL A 8 0.98 5.11 1.76
CA VAL A 8 -0.01 4.36 2.55
C VAL A 8 0.21 4.52 4.05
N ASP A 9 -0.88 4.60 4.80
CA ASP A 9 -0.85 4.68 6.25
C ASP A 9 -2.03 3.95 6.90
N GLY A 10 -1.78 3.38 8.08
CA GLY A 10 -2.76 2.72 8.93
C GLY A 10 -2.95 3.47 10.24
N SER A 11 -4.07 3.24 10.92
CA SER A 11 -4.27 3.70 12.29
C SER A 11 -5.09 2.68 13.05
N SER A 12 -4.82 2.54 14.35
CA SER A 12 -5.65 1.78 15.28
C SER A 12 -5.80 2.55 16.59
N SER A 13 -6.96 2.41 17.22
CA SER A 13 -7.27 2.96 18.56
C SER A 13 -6.85 2.04 19.71
N GLY A 14 -6.22 0.89 19.41
CA GLY A 14 -5.73 -0.08 20.40
C GLY A 14 -5.48 -1.47 19.81
N ASN A 15 -5.27 -2.48 20.67
CA ASN A 15 -5.00 -3.85 20.23
C ASN A 15 -5.88 -4.87 21.00
N PRO A 16 -6.96 -5.42 20.40
CA PRO A 16 -7.64 -4.96 19.18
C PRO A 16 -8.62 -3.81 19.48
N ARG A 17 -8.73 -2.83 18.57
CA ARG A 17 -9.82 -1.82 18.52
C ARG A 17 -10.04 -1.36 17.08
N ARG A 18 -10.93 -0.37 16.88
CA ARG A 18 -11.20 0.25 15.58
C ARG A 18 -9.91 0.66 14.88
N ALA A 19 -9.81 0.25 13.62
CA ALA A 19 -8.72 0.58 12.73
C ALA A 19 -9.22 1.42 11.53
N GLY A 20 -8.27 2.01 10.81
CA GLY A 20 -8.52 2.74 9.58
C GLY A 20 -7.29 2.65 8.70
N TYR A 21 -7.49 2.73 7.39
CA TYR A 21 -6.42 2.75 6.41
C TYR A 21 -6.66 3.87 5.40
N GLY A 22 -5.60 4.38 4.82
CA GLY A 22 -5.66 5.43 3.81
C GLY A 22 -4.43 5.39 2.93
N GLY A 23 -4.57 5.94 1.73
CA GLY A 23 -3.43 6.15 0.87
C GLY A 23 -3.66 7.20 -0.18
N ILE A 24 -2.57 7.78 -0.66
CA ILE A 24 -2.57 8.80 -1.71
C ILE A 24 -1.67 8.34 -2.84
N LEU A 25 -2.27 8.27 -4.03
CA LEU A 25 -1.56 8.06 -5.27
C LEU A 25 -1.00 9.40 -5.76
N LYS A 26 0.32 9.55 -5.71
CA LYS A 26 1.09 10.70 -6.18
C LYS A 26 1.69 10.36 -7.55
N GLY A 27 1.58 11.30 -8.49
CA GLY A 27 2.05 11.16 -9.86
C GLY A 27 1.22 12.01 -10.81
N ASP A 28 1.63 12.07 -12.07
CA ASP A 28 0.89 12.72 -13.14
C ASP A 28 -0.50 12.07 -13.29
N THR A 29 -1.50 12.90 -13.63
CA THR A 29 -2.90 12.52 -13.84
C THR A 29 -3.02 11.32 -14.78
N GLU A 30 -2.24 11.31 -15.86
CA GLU A 30 -2.23 10.20 -16.83
C GLU A 30 -1.79 8.87 -16.20
N LEU A 31 -0.75 8.90 -15.35
CA LEU A 31 -0.25 7.71 -14.65
C LEU A 31 -1.25 7.21 -13.60
N ARG A 32 -1.96 8.11 -12.92
CA ARG A 32 -3.03 7.74 -11.99
C ARG A 32 -4.18 7.05 -12.72
N TRP A 33 -4.61 7.57 -13.88
CA TRP A 33 -5.64 6.93 -14.68
C TRP A 33 -5.22 5.57 -15.20
N LYS A 34 -3.98 5.43 -15.69
CA LYS A 34 -3.41 4.13 -16.09
C LYS A 34 -3.41 3.11 -14.95
N PHE A 35 -3.11 3.52 -13.73
CA PHE A 35 -3.17 2.66 -12.55
C PHE A 35 -4.59 2.25 -12.16
N LEU A 36 -5.55 3.17 -12.19
CA LEU A 36 -6.97 2.85 -11.91
C LEU A 36 -7.56 1.90 -12.96
N LEU A 37 -7.22 2.10 -14.24
CA LEU A 37 -7.59 1.16 -15.30
C LEU A 37 -6.89 -0.20 -15.14
N SER A 38 -5.67 -0.20 -14.57
CA SER A 38 -4.93 -1.42 -14.28
C SER A 38 -5.52 -2.27 -13.18
N MET A 39 -5.95 -1.64 -12.09
CA MET A 39 -6.68 -2.32 -11.00
C MET A 39 -8.03 -2.89 -11.47
N ASN A 40 -8.60 -2.34 -12.55
CA ASN A 40 -9.80 -2.88 -13.23
C ASN A 40 -9.47 -3.89 -14.34
N GLY A 41 -8.22 -4.38 -14.42
CA GLY A 41 -7.78 -5.42 -15.35
C GLY A 41 -7.55 -4.97 -16.80
N LYS A 42 -7.55 -3.66 -17.10
CA LYS A 42 -7.49 -3.14 -18.48
C LYS A 42 -6.13 -2.60 -18.91
N ILE A 43 -5.25 -2.23 -17.99
CA ILE A 43 -3.90 -1.70 -18.26
C ILE A 43 -2.91 -2.35 -17.29
N ILE A 44 -1.62 -2.38 -17.57
CA ILE A 44 -0.60 -2.82 -16.60
C ILE A 44 0.17 -1.56 -16.20
N ALA A 45 -0.05 -1.07 -14.97
CA ALA A 45 0.89 -0.13 -14.38
C ALA A 45 2.20 -0.87 -14.16
N ARG A 46 3.30 -0.43 -14.77
CA ARG A 46 4.56 -1.19 -14.76
C ARG A 46 5.48 -0.85 -13.60
N ASP A 47 5.40 0.36 -13.05
CA ASP A 47 6.35 0.86 -12.04
C ASP A 47 5.60 1.55 -10.88
N LEU A 48 5.52 0.89 -9.71
CA LEU A 48 4.87 1.41 -8.51
C LEU A 48 5.85 1.45 -7.33
N ALA A 49 5.96 2.61 -6.70
CA ALA A 49 6.66 2.77 -5.42
C ALA A 49 5.63 2.95 -4.30
N VAL A 50 5.51 1.95 -3.42
CA VAL A 50 4.68 2.03 -2.21
C VAL A 50 5.52 2.66 -1.10
N GLU A 51 5.12 3.85 -0.65
CA GLU A 51 5.76 4.61 0.43
C GLU A 51 5.02 4.31 1.75
N THR A 52 5.73 3.90 2.81
CA THR A 52 5.11 3.63 4.12
C THR A 52 6.05 3.94 5.30
N GLU A 53 5.47 4.36 6.44
CA GLU A 53 6.20 4.52 7.71
C GLU A 53 6.29 3.22 8.53
N SER A 54 5.59 2.15 8.11
CA SER A 54 5.49 0.91 8.87
C SER A 54 6.64 -0.05 8.58
N MET A 55 7.62 -0.09 9.48
CA MET A 55 8.71 -1.07 9.43
C MET A 55 8.21 -2.53 9.50
N VAL A 56 7.04 -2.77 10.09
CA VAL A 56 6.40 -4.10 10.14
C VAL A 56 5.92 -4.52 8.75
N ILE A 57 5.29 -3.61 8.00
CA ILE A 57 4.85 -3.92 6.63
C ILE A 57 6.09 -4.18 5.75
N ILE A 58 7.11 -3.34 5.88
CA ILE A 58 8.38 -3.50 5.16
C ILE A 58 8.99 -4.87 5.46
N SER A 59 9.10 -5.26 6.74
CA SER A 59 9.70 -6.54 7.10
C SER A 59 8.90 -7.74 6.55
N TRP A 60 7.56 -7.68 6.53
CA TRP A 60 6.70 -8.72 5.95
C TRP A 60 6.80 -8.82 4.43
N CYS A 61 7.07 -7.71 3.75
CA CYS A 61 7.22 -7.69 2.31
C CYS A 61 8.60 -8.19 1.86
N PHE A 62 9.66 -7.88 2.59
CA PHE A 62 11.02 -8.37 2.29
C PHE A 62 11.30 -9.77 2.84
N ASN A 63 10.59 -10.20 3.88
CA ASN A 63 10.76 -11.50 4.48
C ASN A 63 9.40 -12.19 4.74
N PRO A 64 8.91 -12.99 3.78
CA PRO A 64 7.63 -13.70 3.91
C PRO A 64 7.52 -14.62 5.12
N VAL A 65 8.64 -15.07 5.70
CA VAL A 65 8.65 -15.94 6.90
C VAL A 65 8.15 -15.19 8.14
N LEU A 66 8.28 -13.86 8.16
CA LEU A 66 7.82 -13.02 9.28
C LEU A 66 6.32 -12.72 9.22
N ARG A 67 5.64 -13.09 8.13
CA ARG A 67 4.21 -12.84 7.92
C ARG A 67 3.39 -13.59 8.95
N GLN A 68 2.51 -12.88 9.64
CA GLN A 68 1.61 -13.51 10.60
C GLN A 68 0.52 -14.27 9.86
N TRP A 69 0.33 -15.54 10.21
CA TRP A 69 -0.64 -16.45 9.59
C TRP A 69 -2.07 -15.90 9.59
N ARG A 70 -2.46 -15.11 10.60
CA ARG A 70 -3.79 -14.51 10.70
C ARG A 70 -4.13 -13.58 9.52
N PHE A 71 -3.13 -13.08 8.80
CA PHE A 71 -3.30 -12.23 7.62
C PHE A 71 -3.03 -12.95 6.29
N ALA A 72 -3.04 -14.28 6.26
CA ALA A 72 -2.71 -15.07 5.06
C ALA A 72 -3.51 -14.66 3.82
N GLU A 73 -4.83 -14.47 3.94
CA GLU A 73 -5.68 -14.04 2.82
C GLU A 73 -5.31 -12.63 2.33
N THR A 74 -4.96 -11.72 3.24
CA THR A 74 -4.48 -10.38 2.88
C THR A 74 -3.16 -10.47 2.11
N PHE A 75 -2.24 -11.33 2.53
CA PHE A 75 -0.97 -11.52 1.81
C PHE A 75 -1.16 -12.14 0.42
N LYS A 76 -2.12 -13.06 0.22
CA LYS A 76 -2.45 -13.58 -1.12
C LYS A 76 -2.88 -12.46 -2.08
N ILE A 77 -3.72 -11.54 -1.61
CA ILE A 77 -4.17 -10.39 -2.39
C ILE A 77 -2.97 -9.48 -2.72
N ILE A 78 -2.12 -9.18 -1.74
CA ILE A 78 -0.94 -8.33 -1.93
C ILE A 78 0.02 -8.95 -2.94
N ASP A 79 0.34 -10.25 -2.80
CA ASP A 79 1.25 -10.95 -3.70
C ASP A 79 0.70 -10.97 -5.14
N HIS A 80 -0.62 -11.19 -5.29
CA HIS A 80 -1.28 -11.09 -6.59
C HIS A 80 -1.19 -9.67 -7.19
N CYS A 81 -1.41 -8.63 -6.40
CA CYS A 81 -1.24 -7.24 -6.85
C CYS A 81 0.21 -6.93 -7.25
N ILE A 82 1.21 -7.43 -6.53
CA ILE A 82 2.62 -7.24 -6.87
C ILE A 82 2.94 -7.87 -8.22
N ILE A 83 2.45 -9.08 -8.49
CA ILE A 83 2.63 -9.76 -9.78
C ILE A 83 2.02 -8.95 -10.92
N LEU A 84 0.80 -8.41 -10.74
CA LEU A 84 0.12 -7.61 -11.76
C LEU A 84 0.88 -6.33 -12.13
N VAL A 85 1.52 -5.67 -11.16
CA VAL A 85 2.20 -4.38 -11.35
C VAL A 85 3.64 -4.53 -11.86
N GLN A 86 4.19 -5.75 -11.88
CA GLN A 86 5.54 -6.11 -12.37
C GLN A 86 6.72 -5.49 -11.60
N ASN A 87 6.84 -4.16 -11.50
CA ASN A 87 7.94 -3.48 -10.82
C ASN A 87 7.42 -2.69 -9.60
N VAL A 88 7.19 -3.42 -8.51
CA VAL A 88 6.82 -2.82 -7.22
C VAL A 88 8.05 -2.62 -6.35
N LYS A 89 8.26 -1.39 -5.90
CA LYS A 89 9.22 -1.03 -4.84
C LYS A 89 8.47 -0.68 -3.58
N ILE A 90 8.95 -1.14 -2.43
CA ILE A 90 8.43 -0.75 -1.12
C ILE A 90 9.50 0.07 -0.44
N VAL A 91 9.15 1.31 -0.08
CA VAL A 91 10.10 2.32 0.36
C VAL A 91 9.68 2.84 1.72
N TYR A 92 10.61 2.82 2.67
CA TYR A 92 10.43 3.49 3.95
C TYR A 92 10.41 5.00 3.76
N VAL A 93 9.42 5.67 4.36
CA VAL A 93 9.34 7.12 4.39
C VAL A 93 9.02 7.58 5.81
N CYS A 94 9.77 8.57 6.30
CA CYS A 94 9.54 9.15 7.63
C CYS A 94 8.14 9.77 7.75
N ARG A 95 7.61 9.74 8.97
CA ARG A 95 6.26 10.20 9.29
C ARG A 95 5.98 11.64 8.85
N GLU A 96 6.95 12.55 8.96
CA GLU A 96 6.74 13.95 8.55
C GLU A 96 6.47 14.07 7.04
N VAL A 97 7.07 13.20 6.24
CA VAL A 97 6.90 13.16 4.78
C VAL A 97 5.64 12.39 4.37
N ASN A 98 5.17 11.47 5.24
CA ASN A 98 3.93 10.72 5.05
C ASN A 98 2.65 11.48 5.48
N ASN A 99 2.76 12.74 5.91
CA ASN A 99 1.64 13.44 6.55
C ASN A 99 0.38 13.57 5.65
N CYS A 100 0.55 13.57 4.33
CA CYS A 100 -0.57 13.63 3.39
C CYS A 100 -1.47 12.37 3.44
N ALA A 101 -0.93 11.15 3.67
CA ALA A 101 -1.76 9.94 3.70
C ALA A 101 -2.58 9.82 5.00
N LYS A 102 -2.18 10.51 6.07
CA LYS A 102 -2.94 10.56 7.33
C LYS A 102 -4.32 11.20 7.17
N THR A 103 -4.43 12.21 6.31
CA THR A 103 -5.67 12.97 6.14
C THR A 103 -6.68 12.29 5.21
N SER A 104 -6.28 11.23 4.49
CA SER A 104 -7.14 10.50 3.54
C SER A 104 -7.65 9.16 4.08
N LYS A 105 -7.71 8.98 5.41
CA LYS A 105 -8.08 7.70 6.04
C LYS A 105 -9.59 7.48 6.02
N SER A 106 -9.99 6.28 5.60
CA SER A 106 -11.35 5.77 5.74
C SER A 106 -11.40 4.76 6.90
N SER A 107 -12.41 4.88 7.77
CA SER A 107 -12.58 4.01 8.95
C SER A 107 -13.22 2.68 8.58
N MET A 108 -12.68 1.56 9.09
CA MET A 108 -13.29 0.23 8.95
C MET A 108 -13.19 -0.56 10.26
N LEU A 109 -14.29 -1.14 10.72
CA LEU A 109 -14.29 -2.06 11.85
C LEU A 109 -13.70 -3.40 11.39
N LEU A 110 -12.48 -3.70 11.82
CA LEU A 110 -11.92 -5.06 11.73
C LEU A 110 -12.36 -5.82 12.98
N ALA A 111 -13.26 -6.78 12.79
CA ALA A 111 -13.65 -7.77 13.80
C ALA A 111 -12.67 -8.96 13.77
#